data_AF-A0A5E6M8J8-F1
#
_entry.id   AF-A0A5E6M8J8-F1
#
_cell.length_a   1.000
_cell.length_b   1.000
_cell.length_c   1.000
_cell.angle_alpha   90.00
_cell.angle_beta   90.00
_cell.angle_gamma   90.00
#
_symmetry.space_group_name_H-M   'P 1'
#
loop_
_entity.id
_entity.type
_entity.pdbx_description
1 polymer ?
#
loop_
_entity_poly.entity_id
_entity_poly.type
_entity_poly.pdbx_seq_one_letter_code
_entity_poly.pdbx_strand_id
1 'polypeptide(L)'
;MIYRSQQLALRYFAASMVLFGVMIAAGLLTSLYYLRVGFLLDVFHFSTAKILHIDTLVLWLLMGFLGSVYWFLPLELEREVEWVGLAQKAFWIFVGTVAAVA
;
A
#
# COMPACT_ATOMS: atom_id res chain seq x y z
N MET A 1 3.58 4.40 -22.68
CA MET A 1 4.65 4.52 -21.67
C MET A 1 5.96 4.54 -22.40
N ILE A 2 6.84 5.48 -22.06
CA ILE A 2 8.12 5.66 -22.75
C ILE A 2 9.14 4.66 -22.20
N TYR A 3 9.05 4.35 -20.90
CA TYR A 3 9.95 3.46 -20.17
C TYR A 3 9.20 2.27 -19.57
N ARG A 4 9.86 1.12 -19.44
CA ARG A 4 9.28 -0.11 -18.88
C ARG A 4 9.02 0.01 -17.38
N SER A 5 9.86 0.76 -16.66
CA SER A 5 9.70 1.03 -15.23
C SER A 5 8.43 1.83 -14.90
N GLN A 6 7.89 2.60 -15.84
CA GLN A 6 6.60 3.30 -15.65
C GLN A 6 5.42 2.31 -15.55
N GLN A 7 5.52 1.14 -16.19
CA GLN A 7 4.50 0.10 -16.05
C GLN A 7 4.54 -0.50 -14.64
N LEU A 8 5.74 -0.62 -14.06
CA LEU A 8 5.90 -1.05 -12.68
C LEU A 8 5.34 -0.01 -11.71
N ALA A 9 5.59 1.29 -11.95
CA ALA A 9 5.03 2.38 -11.16
C ALA A 9 3.50 2.33 -11.07
N LEU A 10 2.81 2.06 -12.19
CA LEU A 10 1.34 1.91 -12.16
C LEU A 10 0.87 0.77 -11.25
N ARG A 11 1.63 -0.33 -11.15
CA ARG A 11 1.30 -1.44 -10.24
C ARG A 11 1.44 -1.02 -8.78
N TYR A 12 2.49 -0.28 -8.44
CA TYR A 12 2.67 0.32 -7.12
C TYR A 12 1.52 1.29 -6.78
N PHE A 13 1.11 2.15 -7.70
CA PHE A 13 -0.02 3.06 -7.49
C PHE A 13 -1.35 2.32 -7.33
N ALA A 14 -1.60 1.29 -8.13
CA ALA A 14 -2.80 0.47 -7.99
C ALA A 14 -2.86 -0.22 -6.61
N ALA A 15 -1.75 -0.84 -6.17
CA ALA A 15 -1.65 -1.46 -4.85
C ALA A 15 -1.81 -0.43 -3.71
N SER A 16 -1.18 0.74 -3.84
CA SER A 16 -1.34 1.86 -2.91
C SER A 16 -2.81 2.27 -2.75
N MET A 17 -3.55 2.40 -3.86
CA MET A 17 -4.96 2.78 -3.82
C MET A 17 -5.85 1.73 -3.13
N VAL A 18 -5.56 0.45 -3.33
CA VAL A 18 -6.26 -0.64 -2.62
C VAL A 18 -6.01 -0.56 -1.11
N LEU A 19 -4.76 -0.40 -0.70
CA LEU A 19 -4.41 -0.25 0.72
C LEU A 19 -5.02 1.01 1.33
N PHE A 20 -5.07 2.12 0.59
CA PHE A 20 -5.77 3.33 1.04
C PHE A 20 -7.26 3.06 1.32
N GLY A 21 -7.93 2.26 0.48
CA GLY A 21 -9.30 1.82 0.74
C GLY A 21 -9.44 1.00 2.03
N VAL A 22 -8.52 0.07 2.27
CA VAL A 22 -8.47 -0.73 3.51
C VAL A 22 -8.27 0.16 4.74
N MET A 23 -7.34 1.13 4.65
CA MET A 23 -7.07 2.10 5.71
C MET A 23 -8.32 2.90 6.08
N ILE A 24 -9.07 3.40 5.07
CA ILE A 24 -10.32 4.14 5.31
C ILE A 24 -11.35 3.24 6.00
N ALA A 25 -11.55 2.02 5.51
CA ALA A 25 -12.51 1.08 6.09
C ALA A 25 -12.18 0.76 7.56
N ALA A 26 -10.90 0.50 7.87
CA ALA A 26 -10.43 0.28 9.24
C ALA A 26 -10.59 1.53 10.13
N GLY A 27 -10.37 2.73 9.57
CA GLY A 27 -10.59 4.00 10.27
C GLY A 27 -12.07 4.27 10.59
N LEU A 28 -12.96 3.96 9.66
CA LEU A 28 -14.40 4.05 9.88
C LEU A 28 -14.87 3.02 10.92
N LEU A 29 -14.32 1.80 10.87
CA LEU A 29 -14.60 0.76 11.86
C LEU A 29 -14.13 1.18 13.27
N THR A 30 -12.92 1.72 13.39
CA THR A 30 -12.41 2.26 14.68
C THR A 30 -13.28 3.39 15.22
N SER A 31 -13.73 4.31 14.37
CA SER A 31 -14.70 5.36 14.74
C SER A 31 -16.03 4.79 15.23
N LEU A 32 -16.54 3.72 14.59
CA LEU A 32 -17.79 3.08 15.00
C LEU A 32 -17.70 2.44 16.40
N TYR A 33 -16.54 1.88 16.79
CA TYR A 33 -16.33 1.38 18.16
C TYR A 33 -16.45 2.47 19.22
N TYR A 34 -16.09 3.73 18.90
CA TYR A 34 -16.28 4.85 19.83
C TYR A 34 -17.77 5.20 20.03
N LEU A 35 -18.63 4.93 19.04
CA LEU A 35 -20.07 5.16 19.14
C LEU A 35 -20.81 3.98 19.79
N ARG A 36 -20.39 2.74 19.51
CA ARG A 36 -20.95 1.52 20.11
C ARG A 36 -19.85 0.62 20.66
N VAL A 37 -19.56 0.80 21.94
CA VAL A 37 -18.71 -0.09 22.73
C VAL A 37 -19.39 -1.46 22.82
N GLY A 38 -18.91 -2.47 22.09
CA GLY A 38 -19.54 -3.79 22.00
C GLY A 38 -19.70 -4.35 20.58
N PHE A 39 -19.65 -3.50 19.56
CA PHE A 39 -19.83 -3.92 18.17
C PHE A 39 -18.70 -4.87 17.74
N LEU A 40 -18.96 -6.03 17.13
CA LEU A 40 -17.96 -6.97 16.59
C LEU A 40 -16.89 -7.56 17.54
N LEU A 41 -17.01 -7.36 18.86
CA LEU A 41 -15.97 -7.71 19.84
C LEU A 41 -15.56 -9.19 19.89
N ASP A 42 -16.40 -10.12 19.45
CA ASP A 42 -16.07 -11.56 19.42
C ASP A 42 -15.23 -11.97 18.20
N VAL A 43 -15.15 -11.14 17.16
CA VAL A 43 -14.47 -11.47 15.90
C VAL A 43 -13.34 -10.49 15.59
N PHE A 44 -13.51 -9.21 15.90
CA PHE A 44 -12.53 -8.17 15.60
C PHE A 44 -12.49 -7.15 16.74
N HIS A 45 -11.32 -6.95 17.34
CA HIS A 45 -11.18 -6.02 18.45
C HIS A 45 -10.78 -4.62 17.98
N PHE A 46 -11.10 -3.61 18.79
CA PHE A 46 -10.67 -2.22 18.56
C PHE A 46 -9.16 -2.09 18.38
N SER A 47 -8.36 -2.80 19.19
CA SER A 47 -6.90 -2.75 19.09
C SER A 47 -6.41 -3.23 17.72
N THR A 48 -6.95 -4.33 17.22
CA THR A 48 -6.62 -4.88 15.90
C THR A 48 -7.02 -3.93 14.78
N ALA A 49 -8.22 -3.35 14.84
CA ALA A 49 -8.68 -2.37 13.85
C ALA A 49 -7.81 -1.10 13.83
N LYS A 50 -7.34 -0.66 15.00
CA LYS A 50 -6.43 0.49 15.11
C LYS A 50 -5.05 0.18 14.54
N ILE A 51 -4.51 -1.00 14.84
CA ILE A 51 -3.22 -1.46 14.30
C ILE A 51 -3.32 -1.55 12.77
N LEU A 52 -4.34 -2.23 12.24
CA LEU A 52 -4.59 -2.34 10.81
C LEU A 52 -4.69 -0.96 10.14
N HIS A 53 -5.39 -0.01 10.75
CA HIS A 53 -5.51 1.35 10.21
C HIS A 53 -4.14 2.05 10.09
N ILE A 54 -3.32 2.02 11.14
CA ILE A 54 -2.03 2.72 11.16
C ILE A 54 -0.99 2.02 10.28
N ASP A 55 -0.90 0.69 10.33
CA ASP A 55 0.07 -0.07 9.54
C ASP A 55 -0.24 0.08 8.05
N THR A 56 -1.51 -0.04 7.67
CA THR A 56 -1.94 0.19 6.28
C THR A 56 -1.67 1.63 5.87
N LEU A 57 -1.85 2.62 6.76
CA LEU A 57 -1.54 4.03 6.53
C LEU A 57 -0.06 4.25 6.13
N VAL A 58 0.87 3.56 6.79
CA VAL A 58 2.30 3.65 6.44
C VAL A 58 2.59 2.93 5.12
N LEU A 59 2.02 1.74 4.93
CA LEU A 59 2.31 0.88 3.78
C LEU A 59 1.78 1.46 2.46
N TRP A 60 0.59 2.06 2.43
CA TRP A 60 0.07 2.67 1.20
C TRP A 60 0.90 3.88 0.75
N LEU A 61 1.38 4.71 1.70
CA LEU A 61 2.26 5.84 1.42
C LEU A 61 3.60 5.35 0.86
N LEU A 62 4.21 4.33 1.48
CA LEU A 62 5.46 3.75 1.00
C LEU A 62 5.31 3.19 -0.42
N MET A 63 4.21 2.50 -0.71
CA MET A 63 3.84 2.06 -2.05
C MET A 63 3.71 3.23 -3.03
N GLY A 64 3.07 4.33 -2.62
CA GLY A 64 2.95 5.54 -3.42
C GLY A 64 4.30 6.21 -3.72
N PHE A 65 5.19 6.29 -2.72
CA PHE A 65 6.53 6.85 -2.89
C PHE A 65 7.42 6.00 -3.80
N LEU A 66 7.37 4.67 -3.66
CA LEU A 66 8.08 3.77 -4.58
C LEU A 66 7.54 3.88 -6.01
N GLY A 67 6.21 3.96 -6.16
CA GLY A 67 5.56 4.20 -7.44
C GLY A 67 6.00 5.51 -8.09
N SER A 68 6.08 6.60 -7.34
CA SER A 68 6.52 7.90 -7.86
C SER A 68 7.98 7.88 -8.29
N VAL A 69 8.87 7.22 -7.54
CA VAL A 69 10.27 7.03 -7.94
C VAL A 69 10.34 6.27 -9.27
N TYR A 70 9.67 5.13 -9.42
CA TYR A 70 9.72 4.36 -10.68
C TYR A 70 9.08 5.09 -11.88
N TRP A 71 8.21 6.06 -11.63
CA TRP A 71 7.60 6.90 -12.67
C TRP A 71 8.52 8.04 -13.11
N PHE A 72 9.05 8.81 -12.16
CA PHE A 72 9.82 10.03 -12.43
C PHE A 72 11.31 9.79 -12.67
N LEU A 73 11.93 8.81 -12.01
CA LEU A 73 13.35 8.50 -12.18
C LEU A 73 13.78 8.28 -13.64
N PRO A 74 13.09 7.47 -14.46
CA PRO A 74 13.48 7.28 -15.86
C PRO A 74 13.22 8.52 -16.73
N LEU A 75 12.26 9.36 -16.35
CA LEU A 75 11.97 10.62 -17.05
C LEU A 75 13.09 11.62 -16.83
N GLU A 76 13.57 11.76 -15.59
CA GLU A 76 14.62 12.72 -15.23
C GLU A 76 16.00 12.31 -15.74
N LEU A 77 16.29 11.00 -15.76
CA LEU A 77 17.58 10.48 -16.19
C LEU A 77 17.64 10.19 -17.69
N GLU A 78 16.53 10.39 -18.41
CA GLU A 78 16.36 10.06 -19.84
C GLU A 78 16.88 8.66 -20.22
N ARG A 79 16.81 7.71 -19.28
CA ARG A 79 17.21 6.33 -19.45
C ARG A 79 16.35 5.39 -18.63
N GLU A 80 16.34 4.13 -19.03
CA GLU A 80 15.62 3.08 -18.31
C GLU A 80 16.26 2.79 -16.94
N VAL A 81 15.45 2.34 -15.98
CA VAL A 81 15.94 1.89 -14.67
C VAL A 81 16.69 0.57 -14.85
N GLU A 82 17.91 0.50 -14.33
CA GLU A 82 18.70 -0.74 -14.34
C GLU A 82 17.97 -1.86 -13.57
N TRP A 83 18.04 -3.08 -14.10
CA TRP A 83 17.46 -4.27 -13.48
C TRP A 83 15.93 -4.21 -13.18
N VAL A 84 15.13 -3.70 -14.12
CA VAL A 84 13.63 -3.68 -14.01
C VAL A 84 13.04 -5.06 -13.61
N GLY A 85 13.65 -6.17 -14.05
CA GLY A 85 13.22 -7.52 -13.68
C GLY A 85 13.35 -7.82 -12.18
N LEU A 86 14.39 -7.30 -11.50
CA LEU A 86 14.55 -7.42 -10.05
C LEU A 86 13.54 -6.53 -9.33
N ALA A 87 13.33 -5.30 -9.82
CA ALA A 87 12.32 -4.38 -9.27
C ALA A 87 10.91 -4.99 -9.31
N GLN A 88 10.57 -5.71 -10.39
CA GLN A 88 9.30 -6.43 -10.48
C GLN A 88 9.18 -7.58 -9.46
N LYS A 89 10.27 -8.30 -9.16
CA LYS A 89 10.27 -9.32 -8.10
C LYS A 89 10.13 -8.67 -6.72
N ALA A 90 10.83 -7.57 -6.48
CA ALA A 90 10.74 -6.81 -5.23
C ALA A 90 9.31 -6.32 -4.98
N PHE A 91 8.59 -5.87 -6.02
CA PHE A 91 7.17 -5.52 -5.92
C PHE A 91 6.33 -6.69 -5.38
N TRP A 92 6.46 -7.89 -5.96
CA TRP A 92 5.68 -9.05 -5.52
C TRP A 92 6.03 -9.51 -4.11
N ILE A 93 7.32 -9.48 -3.74
CA ILE A 93 7.75 -9.76 -2.38
C ILE A 93 7.12 -8.77 -1.41
N PHE A 94 7.16 -7.48 -1.74
CA PHE A 94 6.60 -6.45 -0.89
C PHE A 94 5.08 -6.58 -0.75
N VAL A 95 4.36 -6.84 -1.84
CA VAL A 95 2.91 -7.13 -1.81
C VAL A 95 2.62 -8.35 -0.94
N GLY A 96 3.42 -9.42 -1.06
CA GLY A 96 3.29 -10.61 -0.21
C GLY A 96 3.52 -10.32 1.26
N THR A 97 4.53 -9.51 1.60
CA THR A 97 4.79 -9.08 2.98
C THR A 97 3.65 -8.23 3.52
N VAL A 98 3.13 -7.28 2.73
CA VAL A 98 1.98 -6.45 3.11
C VAL A 98 0.76 -7.32 3.42
N ALA A 99 0.45 -8.29 2.55
CA ALA A 99 -0.68 -9.20 2.74
C ALA A 99 -0.52 -10.16 3.92
N ALA A 100 0.71 -10.38 4.42
CA ALA A 100 0.95 -11.21 5.59
C ALA A 100 0.83 -10.43 6.91
N VAL A 101 1.00 -9.11 6.86
CA VAL A 101 1.00 -8.23 8.05
C VAL A 101 -0.34 -7.53 8.25
N ALA A 102 -1.00 -7.14 7.16
CA ALA A 102 -2.34 -6.51 7.17
C ALA A 102 -3.44 -7.57 7.21
#